data_AF-A0A0G1GBG9-F1
#
_entry.id   AF-A0A0G1GBG9-F1
#
_cell.length_a   1.000
_cell.length_b   1.000
_cell.length_c   1.000
_cell.angle_alpha   90.00
_cell.angle_beta   90.00
_cell.angle_gamma   90.00
#
_symmetry.space_group_name_H-M   'P 1'
#
loop_
_entity.id
_entity.type
_entity.pdbx_description
1 polymer ?
#
loop_
_entity_poly.entity_id
_entity_poly.type
_entity_poly.pdbx_seq_one_letter_code
_entity_poly.pdbx_strand_id
1 'polypeptide(L)'
;MLLRNIQKKGPLLIGIAAILWAFDGILRRSLYSLNPLIIVFGEHAVGAVLLVPVLWKKKSNLFAFRKGELLSMFWISLFSGLLGTLWFTTALLQTSFISFSVVFLLQKTQPIFAVISARILLKEKISRRYLFWAGVAMIAAFFVTFPNGKINFETGSGTVFAGLYALGAAFAWGSSTAFSKRALQGKDSTVITGMRFFFTTVLAFVGVLLFQKTTQLTHISPIQFSTFVGIALSTGMVALWIYYKGLSQTEVKTSTIVELLFPVSAVFLDAIVYHSFLSPSQYLATIVLLFASTKISYLHTQKFTFITTQIRGKGRGKKIGVPTINLKIPTTLTLKEGVYSSSIVINNRKYDGALHYGSIPTFHESQKNMEVHLINTTSFSEVITETTPIQVKIQKYIRPIQFFENTHDLVKQIQDDIALITDERLSSQE
;
A
#
# COMPACT_ATOMS: atom_id res chain seq x y z
N MET A 1 4.04 -2.84 -24.79
CA MET A 1 2.58 -3.09 -24.63
C MET A 1 2.11 -3.62 -23.25
N LEU A 2 2.85 -3.57 -22.12
CA LEU A 2 2.30 -4.08 -20.83
C LEU A 2 2.66 -3.31 -19.54
N LEU A 3 3.22 -2.10 -19.62
CA LEU A 3 3.61 -1.37 -18.41
C LEU A 3 3.41 0.15 -18.55
N ARG A 4 2.20 0.68 -18.33
CA ARG A 4 1.97 2.05 -17.79
C ARG A 4 0.48 2.35 -17.60
N ASN A 5 0.00 2.19 -16.36
CA ASN A 5 -1.26 2.78 -15.88
C ASN A 5 -1.21 2.79 -14.35
N ILE A 6 -0.30 3.60 -13.81
CA ILE A 6 0.23 3.41 -12.45
C ILE A 6 -0.83 3.65 -11.37
N GLN A 7 -1.93 4.38 -11.60
CA GLN A 7 -3.01 4.52 -10.59
C GLN A 7 -4.01 3.37 -10.52
N LYS A 8 -3.99 2.42 -11.48
CA LYS A 8 -4.80 1.19 -11.40
C LYS A 8 -4.00 0.00 -10.84
N LYS A 9 -2.71 0.18 -10.56
CA LYS A 9 -1.82 -0.91 -10.14
C LYS A 9 -1.65 -1.04 -8.62
N GLY A 10 -2.10 -0.08 -7.81
CA GLY A 10 -1.93 -0.11 -6.36
C GLY A 10 -2.35 -1.43 -5.71
N PRO A 11 -3.66 -1.79 -5.77
CA PRO A 11 -4.15 -3.08 -5.32
C PRO A 11 -3.47 -4.28 -6.01
N LEU A 12 -3.19 -4.19 -7.31
CA LEU A 12 -2.52 -5.27 -8.05
C LEU A 12 -1.11 -5.57 -7.50
N LEU A 13 -0.31 -4.53 -7.22
CA LEU A 13 1.02 -4.67 -6.64
C LEU A 13 0.95 -5.28 -5.23
N ILE A 14 -0.04 -4.86 -4.43
CA ILE A 14 -0.29 -5.47 -3.12
C ILE A 14 -0.62 -6.96 -3.27
N GLY A 15 -1.45 -7.32 -4.25
CA GLY A 15 -1.78 -8.71 -4.54
C GLY A 15 -0.55 -9.53 -4.97
N ILE A 16 0.30 -8.98 -5.83
CA ILE A 16 1.57 -9.62 -6.23
C ILE A 16 2.46 -9.85 -5.00
N ALA A 17 2.60 -8.86 -4.12
CA ALA A 17 3.38 -9.01 -2.89
C ALA A 17 2.79 -10.08 -1.96
N ALA A 18 1.47 -10.13 -1.82
CA ALA A 18 0.77 -11.14 -1.02
C ALA A 18 0.97 -12.57 -1.56
N ILE A 19 0.99 -12.73 -2.89
CA ILE A 19 1.33 -14.00 -3.54
C ILE A 19 2.78 -14.38 -3.27
N LEU A 20 3.73 -13.43 -3.38
CA LEU A 20 5.13 -13.69 -3.07
C LEU A 20 5.32 -14.15 -1.61
N TRP A 21 4.64 -13.51 -0.65
CA TRP A 21 4.70 -13.93 0.76
C TRP A 21 4.23 -15.36 1.00
N ALA A 22 3.38 -15.94 0.15
CA ALA A 22 2.94 -17.33 0.30
C ALA A 22 4.08 -18.35 0.18
N PHE A 23 5.14 -18.02 -0.57
CA PHE A 23 6.32 -18.88 -0.71
C PHE A 23 7.23 -18.86 0.52
N ASP A 24 7.03 -17.91 1.44
CA ASP A 24 7.92 -17.68 2.57
C ASP A 24 7.95 -18.88 3.52
N GLY A 25 6.80 -19.51 3.73
CA GLY A 25 6.67 -20.72 4.56
C GLY A 25 7.51 -21.89 4.05
N ILE A 26 7.73 -22.00 2.74
CA ILE A 26 8.57 -23.05 2.13
C ILE A 26 10.05 -22.74 2.36
N LEU A 27 10.48 -21.51 2.05
CA LEU A 27 11.88 -21.09 2.20
C LEU A 27 12.36 -21.22 3.65
N ARG A 28 11.51 -20.80 4.60
CA ARG A 28 11.79 -20.85 6.04
C ARG A 28 11.95 -22.26 6.60
N ARG A 29 11.49 -23.32 5.93
CA ARG A 29 11.66 -24.70 6.43
C ARG A 29 13.12 -25.05 6.62
N SER A 30 14.01 -24.59 5.74
CA SER A 30 15.45 -24.82 5.87
C SER A 30 16.10 -24.11 7.08
N LEU A 31 15.36 -23.21 7.73
CA LEU A 31 15.84 -22.39 8.85
C LEU A 31 15.33 -22.88 10.22
N TYR A 32 14.60 -24.01 10.27
CA TYR A 32 13.90 -24.47 11.48
C TYR A 32 14.81 -24.68 12.72
N SER A 33 16.11 -24.92 12.51
CA SER A 33 17.09 -25.12 13.58
C SER A 33 17.64 -23.82 14.18
N LEU A 34 17.39 -22.67 13.54
CA LEU A 34 17.82 -21.36 14.04
C LEU A 34 16.77 -20.78 15.00
N ASN A 35 17.23 -19.98 15.96
CA ASN A 35 16.30 -19.22 16.79
C ASN A 35 15.51 -18.22 15.91
N PRO A 36 14.20 -18.04 16.14
CA PRO A 36 13.38 -17.05 15.42
C PRO A 36 14.01 -15.67 15.30
N LEU A 37 14.68 -15.19 16.36
CA LEU A 37 15.34 -13.89 16.37
C LEU A 37 16.54 -13.82 15.42
N ILE A 38 17.27 -14.93 15.26
CA ILE A 38 18.38 -15.05 14.30
C ILE A 38 17.85 -15.08 12.88
N ILE A 39 16.72 -15.75 12.64
CA ILE A 39 16.04 -15.75 11.34
C ILE A 39 15.64 -14.32 10.95
N VAL A 40 14.96 -13.60 11.85
CA VAL A 40 14.53 -12.21 11.64
C VAL A 40 15.73 -11.29 11.43
N PHE A 41 16.80 -11.45 12.21
CA PHE A 41 18.02 -10.68 12.00
C PHE A 41 18.64 -10.96 10.62
N GLY A 42 18.82 -12.23 10.25
CA GLY A 42 19.48 -12.63 9.00
C GLY A 42 18.77 -12.13 7.75
N GLU A 43 17.45 -12.33 7.66
CA GLU A 43 16.68 -11.89 6.48
C GLU A 43 16.67 -10.35 6.32
N HIS A 44 16.62 -9.61 7.44
CA HIS A 44 16.64 -8.15 7.41
C HIS A 44 18.05 -7.61 7.14
N ALA A 45 19.08 -8.23 7.70
CA ALA A 45 20.47 -7.84 7.48
C ALA A 45 20.86 -8.00 6.00
N VAL A 46 20.55 -9.15 5.40
CA VAL A 46 20.82 -9.40 3.98
C VAL A 46 20.04 -8.41 3.10
N GLY A 47 18.76 -8.19 3.37
CA GLY A 47 17.96 -7.18 2.65
C GLY A 47 18.50 -5.75 2.81
N ALA A 48 18.97 -5.39 4.02
CA ALA A 48 19.56 -4.08 4.27
C ALA A 48 20.84 -3.88 3.46
N VAL A 49 21.74 -4.88 3.45
CA VAL A 49 22.99 -4.86 2.66
C VAL A 49 22.69 -4.72 1.17
N LEU A 50 21.75 -5.50 0.63
CA LEU A 50 21.37 -5.44 -0.79
C LEU A 50 20.80 -4.07 -1.20
N LEU A 51 20.18 -3.33 -0.26
CA LEU A 51 19.65 -2.00 -0.53
C LEU A 51 20.69 -0.88 -0.41
N VAL A 52 21.87 -1.11 0.19
CA VAL A 52 22.89 -0.07 0.37
C VAL A 52 23.24 0.65 -0.94
N PRO A 53 23.54 -0.02 -2.08
CA PRO A 53 23.90 0.67 -3.31
C PRO A 53 22.78 1.57 -3.85
N VAL A 54 21.52 1.16 -3.65
CA VAL A 54 20.34 1.90 -4.10
C VAL A 54 20.07 3.11 -3.20
N LEU A 55 20.22 2.95 -1.89
CA LEU A 55 20.06 4.02 -0.90
C LEU A 55 21.18 5.07 -1.02
N TRP A 56 22.41 4.65 -1.31
CA TRP A 56 23.54 5.56 -1.50
C TRP A 56 23.30 6.56 -2.63
N LYS A 57 22.69 6.10 -3.74
CA LYS A 57 22.28 6.96 -4.87
C LYS A 57 21.18 7.96 -4.50
N LYS A 58 20.44 7.73 -3.41
CA LYS A 58 19.33 8.57 -2.92
C LYS A 58 19.65 9.26 -1.58
N LYS A 59 20.93 9.42 -1.25
CA LYS A 59 21.40 9.91 0.07
C LYS A 59 20.81 11.25 0.52
N SER A 60 20.57 12.18 -0.41
CA SER A 60 19.97 13.49 -0.11
C SER A 60 18.57 13.39 0.50
N ASN A 61 17.85 12.30 0.23
CA ASN A 61 16.48 12.08 0.69
C ASN A 61 16.42 11.20 1.95
N LEU A 62 17.55 10.72 2.47
CA LEU A 62 17.57 9.79 3.60
C LEU A 62 17.24 10.45 4.95
N PHE A 63 17.52 11.75 5.11
CA PHE A 63 17.38 12.41 6.42
C PHE A 63 16.25 13.44 6.49
N ALA A 64 15.51 13.62 5.38
CA ALA A 64 14.37 14.54 5.32
C ALA A 64 13.11 13.90 5.94
N PHE A 65 13.07 13.76 7.27
CA PHE A 65 11.92 13.21 8.01
C PHE A 65 11.33 14.20 9.02
N ARG A 66 10.01 14.34 9.00
CA ARG A 66 9.24 15.03 10.04
C ARG A 66 9.15 14.12 11.28
N LYS A 67 8.95 14.70 12.48
CA LYS A 67 8.81 13.95 13.74
C LYS A 67 7.78 12.81 13.65
N GLY A 68 6.61 13.07 13.06
CA GLY A 68 5.57 12.04 12.88
C GLY A 68 5.95 10.91 11.93
N GLU A 69 6.84 11.18 10.97
CA GLU A 69 7.36 10.16 10.03
C GLU A 69 8.46 9.33 10.70
N LEU A 70 9.31 9.93 11.54
CA LEU A 70 10.27 9.19 12.36
C LEU A 70 9.57 8.21 13.31
N LEU A 71 8.49 8.65 13.96
CA LEU A 71 7.66 7.76 14.79
C LEU A 71 7.07 6.62 13.94
N SER A 72 6.62 6.90 12.72
CA SER A 72 6.21 5.83 11.79
C SER A 72 7.35 4.87 11.48
N MET A 73 8.55 5.38 11.19
CA MET A 73 9.71 4.54 10.87
C MET A 73 10.10 3.63 12.03
N PHE A 74 10.09 4.16 13.26
CA PHE A 74 10.30 3.37 14.46
C PHE A 74 9.21 2.30 14.62
N TRP A 75 7.93 2.69 14.51
CA TRP A 75 6.80 1.75 14.65
C TRP A 75 6.86 0.61 13.63
N ILE A 76 7.07 0.92 12.35
CA ILE A 76 7.11 -0.12 11.31
C ILE A 76 8.34 -1.01 11.45
N SER A 77 9.48 -0.50 11.92
CA SER A 77 10.68 -1.34 12.09
C SER A 77 10.54 -2.24 13.31
N LEU A 78 9.99 -1.72 14.40
CA LEU A 78 9.75 -2.49 15.62
C LEU A 78 8.60 -3.50 15.45
N PHE A 79 7.41 -3.04 15.10
CA PHE A 79 6.23 -3.91 15.04
C PHE A 79 6.16 -4.71 13.74
N SER A 80 6.36 -4.09 12.57
CA SER A 80 6.25 -4.84 11.31
C SER A 80 7.48 -5.68 11.02
N GLY A 81 8.68 -5.09 11.18
CA GLY A 81 9.95 -5.73 10.89
C GLY A 81 10.32 -6.79 11.93
N LEU A 82 10.44 -6.38 13.19
CA LEU A 82 10.94 -7.24 14.26
C LEU A 82 9.83 -8.09 14.91
N LEU A 83 8.94 -7.48 15.70
CA LEU A 83 8.02 -8.20 16.59
C LEU A 83 7.00 -9.04 15.85
N GLY A 84 6.38 -8.51 14.79
CA GLY A 84 5.39 -9.25 14.01
C GLY A 84 5.99 -10.49 13.37
N THR A 85 7.14 -10.35 12.72
CA THR A 85 7.87 -11.47 12.12
C THR A 85 8.37 -12.46 13.16
N LEU A 86 8.90 -11.95 14.28
CA LEU A 86 9.36 -12.77 15.39
C LEU A 86 8.24 -13.63 15.96
N TRP A 87 7.12 -13.01 16.35
CA TRP A 87 5.98 -13.72 16.92
C TRP A 87 5.35 -14.70 15.93
N PHE A 88 5.20 -14.33 14.66
CA PHE A 88 4.68 -15.24 13.66
C PHE A 88 5.62 -16.45 13.45
N THR A 89 6.93 -16.21 13.35
CA THR A 89 7.94 -17.27 13.20
C THR A 89 7.99 -18.17 14.44
N THR A 90 7.88 -17.59 15.65
CA THR A 90 7.78 -18.36 16.89
C THR A 90 6.51 -19.21 16.93
N ALA A 91 5.36 -18.66 16.54
CA ALA A 91 4.10 -19.41 16.47
C ALA A 91 4.23 -20.61 15.52
N LEU A 92 4.80 -20.40 14.33
CA LEU A 92 5.02 -21.47 13.35
C LEU A 92 5.97 -22.56 13.86
N LEU A 93 7.06 -22.18 14.54
CA LEU A 93 8.02 -23.14 15.11
C LEU A 93 7.42 -23.96 16.24
N GLN A 94 6.64 -23.34 17.13
CA GLN A 94 5.90 -24.06 18.18
C GLN A 94 4.91 -25.07 17.62
N THR A 95 4.43 -24.83 16.39
CA THR A 95 3.55 -25.74 15.68
C THR A 95 4.26 -26.71 14.74
N SER A 96 5.60 -26.80 14.78
CA SER A 96 6.41 -27.60 13.84
C SER A 96 6.14 -27.29 12.36
N PHE A 97 5.70 -26.07 12.05
CA PHE A 97 5.20 -25.66 10.73
C PHE A 97 4.02 -26.51 10.20
N ILE A 98 3.48 -27.43 11.01
CA ILE A 98 2.24 -28.13 10.73
C ILE A 98 1.13 -27.13 10.98
N SER A 99 0.31 -26.90 9.97
CA SER A 99 -0.68 -25.83 9.93
C SER A 99 -1.72 -26.00 11.04
N PHE A 100 -1.45 -25.49 12.24
CA PHE A 100 -2.53 -25.24 13.17
C PHE A 100 -3.34 -24.11 12.59
N SER A 101 -4.58 -24.48 12.33
CA SER A 101 -5.57 -23.64 11.73
C SER A 101 -5.80 -22.37 12.58
N VAL A 102 -5.61 -22.46 13.91
CA VAL A 102 -5.73 -21.34 14.86
C VAL A 102 -4.70 -20.22 14.63
N VAL A 103 -3.42 -20.54 14.33
CA VAL A 103 -2.39 -19.52 14.07
C VAL A 103 -2.76 -18.72 12.82
N PHE A 104 -3.10 -19.41 11.73
CA PHE A 104 -3.52 -18.74 10.49
C PHE A 104 -4.83 -17.97 10.67
N LEU A 105 -5.79 -18.48 11.43
CA LEU A 105 -7.04 -17.78 11.74
C LEU A 105 -6.82 -16.47 12.47
N LEU A 106 -6.08 -16.52 13.57
CA LEU A 106 -5.82 -15.34 14.38
C LEU A 106 -4.99 -14.33 13.59
N GLN A 107 -4.06 -14.80 12.75
CA GLN A 107 -3.35 -13.94 11.80
C GLN A 107 -4.30 -13.23 10.82
N LYS A 108 -5.39 -13.87 10.36
CA LYS A 108 -6.38 -13.22 9.48
C LYS A 108 -7.14 -12.07 10.13
N THR A 109 -7.05 -11.85 11.44
CA THR A 109 -7.66 -10.68 12.08
C THR A 109 -6.93 -9.36 11.78
N GLN A 110 -5.77 -9.40 11.10
CA GLN A 110 -4.97 -8.24 10.69
C GLN A 110 -5.79 -7.07 10.11
N PRO A 111 -6.79 -7.28 9.21
CA PRO A 111 -7.61 -6.21 8.66
C PRO A 111 -8.31 -5.34 9.71
N ILE A 112 -8.67 -5.91 10.86
CA ILE A 112 -9.35 -5.18 11.94
C ILE A 112 -8.40 -4.13 12.52
N PHE A 113 -7.19 -4.55 12.90
CA PHE A 113 -6.16 -3.66 13.44
C PHE A 113 -5.72 -2.60 12.43
N ALA A 114 -5.61 -2.98 11.15
CA ALA A 114 -5.27 -2.05 10.07
C ALA A 114 -6.32 -0.96 9.88
N VAL A 115 -7.61 -1.34 9.84
CA VAL A 115 -8.72 -0.39 9.66
C VAL A 115 -8.84 0.56 10.85
N ILE A 116 -8.72 0.05 12.09
CA ILE A 116 -8.74 0.88 13.30
C ILE A 116 -7.57 1.88 13.29
N SER A 117 -6.36 1.39 13.02
CA SER A 117 -5.16 2.23 12.99
C SER A 117 -5.24 3.28 11.88
N ALA A 118 -5.76 2.92 10.69
CA ALA A 118 -5.98 3.87 9.60
C ALA A 118 -7.04 4.93 9.94
N ARG A 119 -8.10 4.56 10.67
CA ARG A 119 -9.11 5.51 11.12
C ARG A 119 -8.56 6.53 12.11
N ILE A 120 -7.68 6.10 13.01
CA ILE A 120 -7.05 6.96 14.03
C ILE A 120 -5.95 7.83 13.39
N LEU A 121 -5.01 7.22 12.68
CA LEU A 121 -3.79 7.89 12.20
C LEU A 121 -4.00 8.67 10.90
N LEU A 122 -4.78 8.11 9.97
CA LEU A 122 -4.95 8.65 8.61
C LEU A 122 -6.35 9.25 8.39
N LYS A 123 -7.25 9.11 9.37
CA LYS A 123 -8.64 9.55 9.30
C LYS A 123 -9.40 8.94 8.11
N GLU A 124 -9.04 7.72 7.70
CA GLU A 124 -9.74 7.02 6.62
C GLU A 124 -11.21 6.78 7.01
N LYS A 125 -12.15 7.21 6.14
CA LYS A 125 -13.59 7.00 6.33
C LYS A 125 -13.99 5.60 5.87
N ILE A 126 -14.85 4.94 6.64
CA ILE A 126 -15.36 3.60 6.34
C ILE A 126 -16.80 3.75 5.82
N SER A 127 -17.08 3.18 4.64
CA SER A 127 -18.43 3.16 4.09
C SER A 127 -19.14 1.85 4.41
N ARG A 128 -20.48 1.87 4.49
CA ARG A 128 -21.29 0.65 4.68
C ARG A 128 -21.03 -0.39 3.59
N ARG A 129 -20.85 0.06 2.34
CA ARG A 129 -20.51 -0.82 1.20
C ARG A 129 -19.15 -1.50 1.39
N TYR A 130 -18.16 -0.79 1.93
CA TYR A 130 -16.88 -1.39 2.25
C TYR A 130 -17.03 -2.46 3.34
N LEU A 131 -17.75 -2.17 4.43
CA LEU A 131 -17.96 -3.12 5.54
C LEU A 131 -18.61 -4.43 5.06
N PHE A 132 -19.63 -4.33 4.19
CA PHE A 132 -20.27 -5.49 3.58
C PHE A 132 -19.26 -6.37 2.85
N TRP A 133 -18.53 -5.81 1.87
CA TRP A 133 -17.56 -6.60 1.10
C TRP A 133 -16.38 -7.09 1.93
N ALA A 134 -15.96 -6.33 2.95
CA ALA A 134 -14.89 -6.75 3.85
C ALA A 134 -15.34 -7.94 4.71
N GLY A 135 -16.57 -7.94 5.20
CA GLY A 135 -17.16 -9.09 5.89
C GLY A 135 -17.21 -10.33 5.00
N VAL A 136 -17.68 -10.18 3.75
CA VAL A 136 -17.68 -11.27 2.75
C VAL A 136 -16.26 -11.80 2.52
N ALA A 137 -15.28 -10.92 2.33
CA ALA A 137 -13.88 -11.31 2.14
C ALA A 137 -13.30 -12.04 3.35
N MET A 138 -13.61 -11.59 4.58
CA MET A 138 -13.15 -12.23 5.81
C MET A 138 -13.73 -13.65 5.97
N ILE A 139 -15.04 -13.82 5.72
CA ILE A 139 -15.69 -15.13 5.75
C ILE A 139 -15.09 -16.05 4.66
N ALA A 140 -14.89 -15.53 3.45
CA ALA A 140 -14.27 -16.30 2.38
C ALA A 140 -12.82 -16.71 2.73
N ALA A 141 -12.01 -15.80 3.28
CA ALA A 141 -10.65 -16.10 3.72
C ALA A 141 -10.60 -17.18 4.82
N PHE A 142 -11.63 -17.22 5.69
CA PHE A 142 -11.81 -18.32 6.62
C PHE A 142 -12.00 -19.64 5.87
N PHE A 143 -12.99 -19.77 4.98
CA PHE A 143 -13.21 -21.03 4.26
C PHE A 143 -12.09 -21.42 3.29
N VAL A 144 -11.28 -20.47 2.79
CA VAL A 144 -10.04 -20.78 2.06
C VAL A 144 -9.04 -21.50 2.96
N THR A 145 -8.86 -21.00 4.19
CA THR A 145 -7.90 -21.53 5.17
C THR A 145 -8.41 -22.82 5.82
N PHE A 146 -9.72 -22.97 5.95
CA PHE A 146 -10.39 -24.03 6.69
C PHE A 146 -11.29 -24.88 5.79
N PRO A 147 -10.84 -26.07 5.37
CA PRO A 147 -11.65 -26.99 4.58
C PRO A 147 -13.01 -27.24 5.24
N ASN A 148 -14.09 -26.93 4.51
CA ASN A 148 -15.48 -27.06 4.96
C ASN A 148 -15.79 -26.31 6.27
N GLY A 149 -15.00 -25.29 6.61
CA GLY A 149 -15.13 -24.52 7.85
C GLY A 149 -14.74 -25.29 9.12
N LYS A 150 -14.11 -26.46 9.00
CA LYS A 150 -13.70 -27.28 10.15
C LYS A 150 -12.42 -26.74 10.74
N ILE A 151 -12.49 -26.29 11.99
CA ILE A 151 -11.35 -25.87 12.80
C ILE A 151 -10.87 -27.11 13.58
N ASN A 152 -9.57 -27.42 13.51
CA ASN A 152 -9.01 -28.44 14.37
C ASN A 152 -8.72 -27.85 15.75
N PHE A 153 -9.53 -28.23 16.74
CA PHE A 153 -9.37 -27.86 18.14
C PHE A 153 -8.63 -28.92 18.97
N GLU A 154 -8.34 -30.10 18.40
CA GLU A 154 -7.51 -31.12 19.04
C GLU A 154 -6.08 -30.59 19.07
N THR A 155 -5.76 -29.89 20.15
CA THR A 155 -4.50 -29.19 20.28
C THR A 155 -3.88 -29.44 21.64
N GLY A 156 -2.58 -29.78 21.65
CA GLY A 156 -1.79 -29.89 22.87
C GLY A 156 -1.57 -28.53 23.53
N SER A 157 -0.99 -28.53 24.75
CA SER A 157 -0.81 -27.34 25.61
C SER A 157 -0.06 -26.14 24.98
N GLY A 158 0.66 -26.32 23.87
CA GLY A 158 1.41 -25.25 23.18
C GLY A 158 0.57 -24.29 22.32
N THR A 159 -0.70 -24.57 22.05
CA THR A 159 -1.49 -23.81 21.06
C THR A 159 -2.03 -22.47 21.53
N VAL A 160 -2.23 -22.28 22.84
CA VAL A 160 -2.66 -20.99 23.39
C VAL A 160 -1.58 -19.94 23.15
N PHE A 161 -0.31 -20.26 23.46
CA PHE A 161 0.81 -19.34 23.24
C PHE A 161 1.05 -19.07 21.75
N ALA A 162 1.00 -20.10 20.90
CA ALA A 162 1.09 -19.92 19.45
C ALA A 162 -0.03 -19.01 18.92
N GLY A 163 -1.25 -19.15 19.46
CA GLY A 163 -2.37 -18.28 19.14
C GLY A 163 -2.17 -16.83 19.59
N LEU A 164 -1.67 -16.61 20.80
CA LEU A 164 -1.34 -15.27 21.31
C LEU A 164 -0.25 -14.60 20.46
N TYR A 165 0.78 -15.34 20.08
CA TYR A 165 1.81 -14.86 19.17
C TYR A 165 1.23 -14.51 17.79
N ALA A 166 0.34 -15.34 17.25
CA ALA A 166 -0.33 -15.07 15.98
C ALA A 166 -1.20 -13.80 16.03
N LEU A 167 -1.94 -13.61 17.13
CA LEU A 167 -2.73 -12.39 17.36
C LEU A 167 -1.84 -11.16 17.52
N GLY A 168 -0.73 -11.29 18.26
CA GLY A 168 0.30 -10.25 18.38
C GLY A 168 0.88 -9.87 17.02
N ALA A 169 1.18 -10.85 16.17
CA ALA A 169 1.64 -10.61 14.79
C ALA A 169 0.56 -9.92 13.94
N ALA A 170 -0.70 -10.32 14.05
CA ALA A 170 -1.82 -9.68 13.36
C ALA A 170 -1.95 -8.19 13.75
N PHE A 171 -1.82 -7.87 15.04
CA PHE A 171 -1.79 -6.50 15.53
C PHE A 171 -0.57 -5.74 15.00
N ALA A 172 0.61 -6.35 15.08
CA ALA A 172 1.87 -5.72 14.72
C ALA A 172 1.93 -5.36 13.23
N TRP A 173 1.57 -6.29 12.35
CA TRP A 173 1.49 -6.04 10.91
C TRP A 173 0.31 -5.13 10.54
N GLY A 174 -0.88 -5.38 11.10
CA GLY A 174 -2.09 -4.62 10.78
C GLY A 174 -1.95 -3.15 11.14
N SER A 175 -1.51 -2.83 12.37
CA SER A 175 -1.25 -1.45 12.78
C SER A 175 -0.16 -0.80 11.91
N SER A 176 0.90 -1.54 11.61
CA SER A 176 2.02 -1.05 10.81
C SER A 176 1.66 -0.72 9.37
N THR A 177 0.58 -1.28 8.79
CA THR A 177 0.11 -0.86 7.46
C THR A 177 -0.27 0.61 7.44
N ALA A 178 -0.95 1.10 8.49
CA ALA A 178 -1.33 2.51 8.61
C ALA A 178 -0.11 3.42 8.82
N PHE A 179 0.84 3.02 9.67
CA PHE A 179 2.09 3.75 9.86
C PHE A 179 2.97 3.76 8.60
N SER A 180 3.01 2.66 7.86
CA SER A 180 3.72 2.54 6.57
C SER A 180 3.10 3.49 5.54
N LYS A 181 1.77 3.51 5.42
CA LYS A 181 1.07 4.46 4.54
C LYS A 181 1.38 5.91 4.89
N ARG A 182 1.44 6.26 6.20
CA ARG A 182 1.84 7.60 6.66
C ARG A 182 3.29 7.91 6.26
N ALA A 183 4.23 6.99 6.48
CA ALA A 183 5.63 7.17 6.11
C ALA A 183 5.85 7.34 4.60
N LEU A 184 5.00 6.72 3.78
CA LEU A 184 5.04 6.80 2.32
C LEU A 184 4.46 8.11 1.76
N GLN A 185 3.84 8.97 2.57
CA GLN A 185 3.24 10.22 2.08
C GLN A 185 4.31 11.20 1.61
N GLY A 186 4.50 11.27 0.29
CA GLY A 186 5.48 12.16 -0.34
C GLY A 186 6.92 11.63 -0.29
N LYS A 187 7.12 10.33 -0.05
CA LYS A 187 8.44 9.69 -0.01
C LYS A 187 8.55 8.53 -0.97
N ASP A 188 9.77 8.31 -1.46
CA ASP A 188 10.09 7.19 -2.34
C ASP A 188 9.94 5.86 -1.57
N SER A 189 9.16 4.93 -2.12
CA SER A 189 8.94 3.61 -1.52
C SER A 189 10.24 2.86 -1.24
N THR A 190 11.25 3.01 -2.09
CA THR A 190 12.57 2.36 -1.95
C THR A 190 13.32 2.87 -0.73
N VAL A 191 13.23 4.18 -0.45
CA VAL A 191 13.84 4.78 0.74
C VAL A 191 13.17 4.25 2.00
N ILE A 192 11.85 4.19 2.02
CA ILE A 192 11.09 3.68 3.18
C ILE A 192 11.35 2.19 3.40
N THR A 193 11.39 1.38 2.34
CA THR A 193 11.77 -0.04 2.43
C THR A 193 13.17 -0.17 3.02
N GLY A 194 14.17 0.53 2.46
CA GLY A 194 15.55 0.41 2.92
C GLY A 194 15.77 0.83 4.36
N MET A 195 15.16 1.94 4.78
CA MET A 195 15.23 2.35 6.19
C MET A 195 14.55 1.37 7.13
N ARG A 196 13.40 0.80 6.73
CA ARG A 196 12.76 -0.23 7.54
C ARG A 196 13.70 -1.43 7.71
N PHE A 197 14.31 -1.91 6.62
CA PHE A 197 15.25 -3.04 6.68
C PHE A 197 16.46 -2.70 7.56
N PHE A 198 17.06 -1.52 7.40
CA PHE A 198 18.19 -1.08 8.21
C PHE A 198 17.85 -0.98 9.70
N PHE A 199 16.79 -0.23 10.06
CA PHE A 199 16.41 -0.08 11.46
C PHE A 199 15.93 -1.39 12.09
N THR A 200 15.23 -2.24 11.33
CA THR A 200 14.86 -3.58 11.83
C THR A 200 16.10 -4.42 12.09
N THR A 201 17.11 -4.36 11.22
CA THR A 201 18.39 -5.06 11.42
C THR A 201 19.06 -4.61 12.73
N VAL A 202 19.12 -3.31 12.98
CA VAL A 202 19.69 -2.76 14.22
C VAL A 202 18.89 -3.24 15.44
N LEU A 203 17.56 -3.14 15.41
CA LEU A 203 16.71 -3.59 16.53
C LEU A 203 16.81 -5.10 16.77
N ALA A 204 16.83 -5.90 15.70
CA ALA A 204 16.99 -7.34 15.78
C ALA A 204 18.37 -7.71 16.34
N PHE A 205 19.44 -7.03 15.91
CA PHE A 205 20.79 -7.24 16.44
C PHE A 205 20.88 -6.90 17.92
N VAL A 206 20.28 -5.78 18.36
CA VAL A 206 20.16 -5.46 19.79
C VAL A 206 19.43 -6.59 20.53
N GLY A 207 18.35 -7.13 19.96
CA GLY A 207 17.69 -8.31 20.50
C GLY A 207 18.63 -9.52 20.61
N VAL A 208 19.41 -9.82 19.57
CA VAL A 208 20.38 -10.94 19.58
C VAL A 208 21.39 -10.78 20.72
N LEU A 209 21.87 -9.55 20.97
CA LEU A 209 22.76 -9.25 22.10
C LEU A 209 22.05 -9.45 23.45
N LEU A 210 20.87 -8.83 23.62
CA LEU A 210 20.12 -8.88 24.88
C LEU A 210 19.71 -10.30 25.29
N PHE A 211 19.34 -11.14 24.32
CA PHE A 211 18.92 -12.53 24.55
C PHE A 211 20.06 -13.55 24.39
N GLN A 212 21.31 -13.08 24.32
CA GLN A 212 22.53 -13.89 24.27
C GLN A 212 22.49 -14.96 23.16
N LYS A 213 22.05 -14.59 21.95
CA LYS A 213 21.98 -15.49 20.78
C LYS A 213 23.15 -15.32 19.81
N THR A 214 24.19 -14.59 20.19
CA THR A 214 25.34 -14.26 19.34
C THR A 214 26.08 -15.48 18.82
N THR A 215 26.18 -16.55 19.60
CA THR A 215 26.85 -17.80 19.19
C THR A 215 26.19 -18.46 17.97
N GLN A 216 24.87 -18.32 17.80
CA GLN A 216 24.20 -18.88 16.62
C GLN A 216 24.58 -18.16 15.32
N LEU A 217 25.06 -16.91 15.37
CA LEU A 217 25.49 -16.18 14.18
C LEU A 217 26.72 -16.81 13.53
N THR A 218 27.60 -17.44 14.30
CA THR A 218 28.81 -18.12 13.79
C THR A 218 28.52 -19.53 13.28
N HIS A 219 27.32 -20.06 13.51
CA HIS A 219 26.91 -21.41 13.09
C HIS A 219 25.89 -21.41 11.95
N ILE A 220 25.70 -20.28 11.27
CA ILE A 220 24.86 -20.20 10.07
C ILE A 220 25.55 -20.97 8.94
N SER A 221 24.92 -22.07 8.50
CA SER A 221 25.43 -22.87 7.38
C SER A 221 25.32 -22.13 6.04
N PRO A 222 26.11 -22.51 5.02
CA PRO A 222 26.01 -21.92 3.68
C PRO A 222 24.61 -22.03 3.07
N ILE A 223 23.91 -23.15 3.30
CA ILE A 223 22.53 -23.33 2.81
C ILE A 223 21.58 -22.34 3.49
N GLN A 224 21.66 -22.16 4.82
CA GLN A 224 20.83 -21.19 5.56
C GLN A 224 21.13 -19.75 5.12
N PHE A 225 22.40 -19.41 4.90
CA PHE A 225 22.77 -18.11 4.36
C PHE A 225 22.19 -17.89 2.95
N SER A 226 22.30 -18.88 2.07
CA SER A 226 21.71 -18.83 0.73
C SER A 226 20.18 -18.67 0.78
N THR A 227 19.52 -19.30 1.76
CA THR A 227 18.09 -19.10 2.02
C THR A 227 17.79 -17.66 2.42
N PHE A 228 18.59 -17.01 3.27
CA PHE A 228 18.39 -15.58 3.59
C PHE A 228 18.49 -14.69 2.35
N VAL A 229 19.43 -14.97 1.46
CA VAL A 229 19.54 -14.28 0.16
C VAL A 229 18.30 -14.55 -0.70
N GLY A 230 17.85 -15.80 -0.78
CA GLY A 230 16.63 -16.19 -1.49
C GLY A 230 15.39 -15.46 -0.96
N ILE A 231 15.21 -15.41 0.36
CA ILE A 231 14.14 -14.66 1.02
C ILE A 231 14.25 -13.17 0.65
N ALA A 232 15.41 -12.53 0.81
CA ALA A 232 15.58 -11.12 0.49
C ALA A 232 15.20 -10.82 -0.98
N LEU A 233 15.67 -11.63 -1.92
CA LEU A 233 15.42 -11.45 -3.36
C LEU A 233 14.01 -11.89 -3.81
N SER A 234 13.18 -12.42 -2.91
CA SER A 234 11.81 -12.84 -3.23
C SER A 234 10.79 -12.36 -2.18
N THR A 235 10.54 -13.16 -1.15
CA THR A 235 9.45 -13.02 -0.18
C THR A 235 9.67 -11.94 0.86
N GLY A 236 10.91 -11.54 1.10
CA GLY A 236 11.30 -10.49 2.04
C GLY A 236 11.35 -9.11 1.39
N MET A 237 12.55 -8.70 0.95
CA MET A 237 12.81 -7.34 0.49
C MET A 237 12.05 -6.99 -0.80
N VAL A 238 12.09 -7.87 -1.81
CA VAL A 238 11.42 -7.59 -3.09
C VAL A 238 9.90 -7.51 -2.93
N ALA A 239 9.28 -8.49 -2.25
CA ALA A 239 7.85 -8.44 -1.96
C ALA A 239 7.46 -7.18 -1.19
N LEU A 240 8.23 -6.79 -0.16
CA LEU A 240 7.93 -5.59 0.60
C LEU A 240 8.08 -4.30 -0.23
N TRP A 241 9.08 -4.23 -1.10
CA TRP A 241 9.26 -3.08 -1.99
C TRP A 241 8.08 -2.92 -2.97
N ILE A 242 7.62 -4.04 -3.55
CA ILE A 242 6.41 -4.08 -4.39
C ILE A 242 5.19 -3.65 -3.58
N TYR A 243 5.05 -4.17 -2.36
CA TYR A 243 3.97 -3.83 -1.45
C TYR A 243 3.95 -2.33 -1.13
N TYR A 244 5.07 -1.71 -0.79
CA TYR A 244 5.15 -0.27 -0.50
C TYR A 244 4.86 0.61 -1.70
N LYS A 245 5.21 0.18 -2.91
CA LYS A 245 4.76 0.84 -4.13
C LYS A 245 3.24 0.80 -4.25
N GLY A 246 2.63 -0.38 -4.05
CA GLY A 246 1.17 -0.52 -4.09
C GLY A 246 0.46 0.26 -2.99
N LEU A 247 0.96 0.18 -1.76
CA LEU A 247 0.41 0.85 -0.58
C LEU A 247 0.49 2.38 -0.72
N SER A 248 1.54 2.92 -1.32
CA SER A 248 1.66 4.37 -1.56
C SER A 248 0.45 4.95 -2.31
N GLN A 249 -0.21 4.13 -3.13
CA GLN A 249 -1.34 4.50 -3.98
C GLN A 249 -2.69 3.95 -3.49
N THR A 250 -2.70 3.06 -2.51
CA THR A 250 -3.92 2.37 -2.04
C THR A 250 -4.29 2.80 -0.62
N GLU A 251 -5.58 2.89 -0.30
CA GLU A 251 -6.04 3.05 1.09
C GLU A 251 -5.69 1.81 1.92
N VAL A 252 -5.39 1.99 3.21
CA VAL A 252 -4.97 0.90 4.10
C VAL A 252 -6.04 -0.18 4.22
N LYS A 253 -7.29 0.23 4.39
CA LYS A 253 -8.42 -0.69 4.46
C LYS A 253 -8.59 -1.53 3.17
N THR A 254 -8.23 -0.97 2.02
CA THR A 254 -8.28 -1.69 0.75
C THR A 254 -7.09 -2.64 0.63
N SER A 255 -5.87 -2.19 1.00
CA SER A 255 -4.68 -3.03 0.91
C SER A 255 -4.82 -4.29 1.74
N THR A 256 -5.29 -4.16 2.99
CA THR A 256 -5.35 -5.30 3.91
C THR A 256 -6.34 -6.39 3.49
N ILE A 257 -7.36 -6.04 2.68
CA ILE A 257 -8.28 -7.04 2.13
C ILE A 257 -7.65 -7.72 0.90
N VAL A 258 -6.95 -6.96 0.07
CA VAL A 258 -6.22 -7.53 -1.08
C VAL A 258 -5.07 -8.43 -0.60
N GLU A 259 -4.48 -8.14 0.56
CA GLU A 259 -3.50 -9.01 1.23
C GLU A 259 -4.08 -10.40 1.58
N LEU A 260 -5.41 -10.57 1.64
CA LEU A 260 -6.04 -11.89 1.80
C LEU A 260 -5.85 -12.80 0.57
N LEU A 261 -5.19 -12.35 -0.49
CA LEU A 261 -4.64 -13.25 -1.51
C LEU A 261 -3.54 -14.16 -0.97
N PHE A 262 -2.82 -13.75 0.09
CA PHE A 262 -1.80 -14.58 0.75
C PHE A 262 -2.32 -15.97 1.15
N PRO A 263 -3.41 -16.13 1.94
CA PRO A 263 -3.92 -17.46 2.27
C PRO A 263 -4.42 -18.26 1.07
N VAL A 264 -4.95 -17.61 0.04
CA VAL A 264 -5.30 -18.30 -1.22
C VAL A 264 -4.04 -18.91 -1.81
N SER A 265 -3.01 -18.09 -2.03
CA SER A 265 -1.75 -18.55 -2.60
C SER A 265 -1.08 -19.62 -1.76
N ALA A 266 -1.08 -19.49 -0.43
CA ALA A 266 -0.48 -20.46 0.47
C ALA A 266 -1.16 -21.84 0.37
N VAL A 267 -2.49 -21.88 0.40
CA VAL A 267 -3.26 -23.13 0.34
C VAL A 267 -3.06 -23.85 -1.00
N PHE A 268 -3.05 -23.12 -2.11
CA PHE A 268 -2.79 -23.70 -3.43
C PHE A 268 -1.34 -24.15 -3.58
N LEU A 269 -0.39 -23.39 -3.05
CA LEU A 269 1.02 -23.76 -3.08
C LEU A 269 1.27 -25.03 -2.26
N ASP A 270 0.69 -25.14 -1.06
CA ASP A 270 0.74 -26.36 -0.26
C ASP A 270 0.10 -27.55 -1.00
N ALA A 271 -1.04 -27.37 -1.66
CA ALA A 271 -1.65 -28.41 -2.48
C ALA A 271 -0.74 -28.91 -3.60
N ILE A 272 -0.03 -28.00 -4.28
CA ILE A 272 0.92 -28.35 -5.35
C ILE A 272 2.13 -29.09 -4.78
N VAL A 273 2.73 -28.56 -3.70
CA VAL A 273 3.99 -29.07 -3.12
C VAL A 273 3.79 -30.41 -2.42
N TYR A 274 2.63 -30.61 -1.80
CA TYR A 274 2.31 -31.81 -1.03
C TYR A 274 1.33 -32.75 -1.71
N HIS A 275 0.95 -32.45 -2.96
CA HIS A 275 0.01 -33.25 -3.74
C HIS A 275 -1.32 -33.52 -3.00
N SER A 276 -1.81 -32.54 -2.23
CA SER A 276 -3.04 -32.67 -1.46
C SER A 276 -4.24 -32.13 -2.24
N PHE A 277 -5.41 -32.77 -2.05
CA PHE A 277 -6.65 -32.33 -2.67
C PHE A 277 -7.29 -31.20 -1.85
N LEU A 278 -7.56 -30.07 -2.50
CA LEU A 278 -8.36 -29.01 -1.91
C LEU A 278 -9.84 -29.39 -1.89
N SER A 279 -10.52 -29.02 -0.81
CA SER A 279 -11.97 -29.23 -0.70
C SER A 279 -12.76 -28.29 -1.62
N PRO A 280 -13.96 -28.69 -2.10
CA PRO A 280 -14.82 -27.83 -2.92
C PRO A 280 -15.12 -26.46 -2.28
N SER A 281 -15.24 -26.42 -0.95
CA SER A 281 -15.47 -25.18 -0.19
C SER A 281 -14.31 -24.19 -0.31
N GLN A 282 -13.06 -24.66 -0.40
CA GLN A 282 -11.89 -23.79 -0.59
C GLN A 282 -11.84 -23.15 -1.98
N TYR A 283 -12.24 -23.90 -3.02
CA TYR A 283 -12.36 -23.35 -4.38
C TYR A 283 -13.46 -22.29 -4.46
N LEU A 284 -14.65 -22.59 -3.93
CA LEU A 284 -15.75 -21.63 -3.89
C LEU A 284 -15.37 -20.37 -3.09
N ALA A 285 -14.79 -20.55 -1.92
CA ALA A 285 -14.34 -19.45 -1.07
C ALA A 285 -13.26 -18.61 -1.75
N THR A 286 -12.37 -19.23 -2.54
CA THR A 286 -11.39 -18.51 -3.35
C THR A 286 -12.08 -17.60 -4.37
N ILE A 287 -13.05 -18.11 -5.13
CA ILE A 287 -13.81 -17.31 -6.11
C ILE A 287 -14.50 -16.12 -5.42
N VAL A 288 -15.17 -16.37 -4.28
CA VAL A 288 -15.85 -15.32 -3.50
C VAL A 288 -14.87 -14.28 -2.98
N LEU A 289 -13.71 -14.71 -2.47
CA LEU A 289 -12.68 -13.81 -1.95
C LEU A 289 -12.07 -12.93 -3.05
N LEU A 290 -11.77 -13.50 -4.21
CA LEU A 290 -11.29 -12.77 -5.39
C LEU A 290 -12.33 -11.73 -5.84
N PHE A 291 -13.61 -12.13 -5.89
CA PHE A 291 -14.69 -11.23 -6.25
C PHE A 291 -14.87 -10.09 -5.22
N ALA A 292 -14.88 -10.38 -3.92
CA ALA A 292 -14.98 -9.36 -2.88
C ALA A 292 -13.79 -8.38 -2.92
N SER A 293 -12.58 -8.91 -3.12
CA SER A 293 -11.35 -8.11 -3.23
C SER A 293 -11.36 -7.18 -4.45
N THR A 294 -11.88 -7.65 -5.59
CA THR A 294 -12.02 -6.81 -6.80
C THR A 294 -13.09 -5.73 -6.59
N LYS A 295 -14.21 -6.03 -5.93
CA LYS A 295 -15.24 -5.03 -5.59
C LYS A 295 -14.70 -3.93 -4.67
N ILE A 296 -13.93 -4.30 -3.64
CA ILE A 296 -13.29 -3.32 -2.75
C ILE A 296 -12.25 -2.47 -3.49
N SER A 297 -11.45 -3.11 -4.35
CA SER A 297 -10.48 -2.40 -5.19
C SER A 297 -11.18 -1.40 -6.14
N TYR A 298 -12.34 -1.78 -6.69
CA TYR A 298 -13.15 -0.88 -7.52
C TYR A 298 -13.71 0.30 -6.72
N LEU A 299 -14.25 0.06 -5.51
CA LEU A 299 -14.74 1.12 -4.62
C LEU A 299 -13.64 2.12 -4.25
N HIS A 300 -12.40 1.67 -4.13
CA HIS A 300 -11.24 2.54 -3.94
C HIS A 300 -11.01 3.45 -5.16
N THR A 301 -11.05 2.92 -6.38
CA THR A 301 -10.84 3.71 -7.60
C THR A 301 -11.96 4.74 -7.88
N GLN A 302 -13.20 4.44 -7.48
CA GLN A 302 -14.36 5.31 -7.70
C GLN A 302 -14.30 6.60 -6.88
N LYS A 303 -13.60 6.63 -5.74
CA LYS A 303 -13.45 7.85 -4.92
C LYS A 303 -12.76 9.01 -5.64
N PHE A 304 -11.97 8.70 -6.66
CA PHE A 304 -11.24 9.68 -7.44
C PHE A 304 -12.01 10.12 -8.70
N THR A 305 -13.25 9.66 -8.88
CA THR A 305 -14.14 10.07 -9.98
C THR A 305 -15.38 10.74 -9.41
N PHE A 306 -15.73 11.92 -9.89
CA PHE A 306 -16.95 12.62 -9.52
C PHE A 306 -17.55 13.35 -10.72
N ILE A 307 -18.84 13.62 -10.67
CA ILE A 307 -19.53 14.48 -11.63
C ILE A 307 -19.75 15.83 -10.94
N THR A 308 -19.44 16.90 -11.65
CA THR A 308 -19.65 18.28 -11.21
C THR A 308 -20.14 19.13 -12.38
N THR A 309 -20.36 20.42 -12.15
CA THR A 309 -20.72 21.40 -13.17
C THR A 309 -19.79 22.61 -13.10
N GLN A 310 -19.78 23.40 -14.16
CA GLN A 310 -19.11 24.68 -14.18
C GLN A 310 -19.80 25.66 -13.21
N ILE A 311 -18.99 26.49 -12.55
CA ILE A 311 -19.46 27.67 -11.83
C ILE A 311 -18.80 28.93 -12.40
N ARG A 312 -19.42 30.09 -12.21
CA ARG A 312 -18.84 31.36 -12.65
C ARG A 312 -17.58 31.68 -11.84
N GLY A 313 -16.44 31.72 -12.52
CA GLY A 313 -15.14 32.09 -11.95
C GLY A 313 -14.79 33.56 -12.16
N LYS A 314 -13.65 33.99 -11.59
CA LYS A 314 -13.11 35.36 -11.74
C LYS A 314 -12.38 35.60 -13.08
N GLY A 315 -12.27 34.59 -13.93
CA GLY A 315 -11.68 34.69 -15.28
C GLY A 315 -10.17 34.99 -15.30
N ARG A 316 -9.44 34.74 -14.21
CA ARG A 316 -8.02 35.09 -14.05
C ARG A 316 -7.11 34.28 -14.97
N GLY A 317 -7.34 32.97 -15.08
CA GLY A 317 -6.53 32.08 -15.94
C GLY A 317 -6.45 32.55 -17.38
N LYS A 318 -7.58 33.04 -17.93
CA LYS A 318 -7.64 33.59 -19.30
C LYS A 318 -6.71 34.79 -19.49
N LYS A 319 -6.55 35.65 -18.47
CA LYS A 319 -5.69 36.84 -18.52
C LYS A 319 -4.19 36.51 -18.53
N ILE A 320 -3.82 35.34 -18.01
CA ILE A 320 -2.42 34.90 -17.88
C ILE A 320 -2.05 33.79 -18.87
N GLY A 321 -2.89 33.55 -19.88
CA GLY A 321 -2.63 32.56 -20.93
C GLY A 321 -2.96 31.11 -20.58
N VAL A 322 -3.58 30.85 -19.42
CA VAL A 322 -3.97 29.51 -18.96
C VAL A 322 -5.47 29.48 -18.63
N PRO A 323 -6.37 29.42 -19.62
CA PRO A 323 -7.82 29.43 -19.37
C PRO A 323 -8.25 28.23 -18.53
N THR A 324 -9.01 28.46 -17.46
CA THR A 324 -9.50 27.43 -16.53
C THR A 324 -11.02 27.37 -16.46
N ILE A 325 -11.56 26.17 -16.32
CA ILE A 325 -12.96 25.93 -15.96
C ILE A 325 -13.02 25.89 -14.43
N ASN A 326 -13.84 26.75 -13.84
CA ASN A 326 -14.11 26.74 -12.41
C ASN A 326 -15.20 25.70 -12.14
N LEU A 327 -14.95 24.79 -11.20
CA LEU A 327 -15.82 23.63 -10.94
C LEU A 327 -16.47 23.73 -9.57
N LYS A 328 -17.73 23.33 -9.47
CA LYS A 328 -18.38 23.15 -8.16
C LYS A 328 -17.67 22.04 -7.39
N ILE A 329 -17.33 22.27 -6.12
CA ILE A 329 -16.69 21.24 -5.30
C ILE A 329 -17.78 20.32 -4.73
N PRO A 330 -17.78 19.00 -5.04
CA PRO A 330 -18.72 18.08 -4.41
C PRO A 330 -18.46 18.01 -2.91
N THR A 331 -19.53 18.08 -2.10
CA THR A 331 -19.43 18.03 -0.62
C THR A 331 -18.83 16.72 -0.10
N THR A 332 -18.88 15.66 -0.89
CA THR A 332 -18.33 14.35 -0.57
C THR A 332 -16.86 14.20 -0.95
N LEU A 333 -16.30 15.12 -1.75
CA LEU A 333 -14.92 15.03 -2.21
C LEU A 333 -13.95 15.28 -1.07
N THR A 334 -13.06 14.32 -0.82
CA THR A 334 -11.96 14.46 0.13
C THR A 334 -10.66 14.32 -0.63
N LEU A 335 -10.02 15.45 -0.94
CA LEU A 335 -8.76 15.53 -1.66
C LEU A 335 -7.75 16.36 -0.84
N LYS A 336 -6.45 16.07 -0.97
CA LYS A 336 -5.39 16.93 -0.41
C LYS A 336 -5.33 18.22 -1.24
N GLU A 337 -4.95 19.34 -0.65
CA GLU A 337 -4.73 20.56 -1.44
C GLU A 337 -3.49 20.44 -2.33
N GLY A 338 -3.61 20.88 -3.59
CA GLY A 338 -2.53 20.87 -4.56
C GLY A 338 -3.01 20.80 -6.01
N VAL A 339 -2.04 20.50 -6.88
CA VAL A 339 -2.24 20.35 -8.33
C VAL A 339 -2.24 18.87 -8.69
N TYR A 340 -3.12 18.51 -9.61
CA TYR A 340 -3.40 17.15 -10.02
C TYR A 340 -3.43 17.02 -11.54
N SER A 341 -2.97 15.87 -12.06
CA SER A 341 -3.41 15.44 -13.39
C SER A 341 -4.80 14.83 -13.27
N SER A 342 -5.63 15.06 -14.27
CA SER A 342 -7.00 14.59 -14.29
C SER A 342 -7.45 14.24 -15.71
N SER A 343 -8.38 13.30 -15.82
CA SER A 343 -9.14 13.08 -17.03
C SER A 343 -10.51 13.71 -16.87
N ILE A 344 -10.88 14.54 -17.83
CA ILE A 344 -12.13 15.29 -17.86
C ILE A 344 -12.98 14.75 -19.00
N VAL A 345 -14.25 14.44 -18.76
CA VAL A 345 -15.20 14.07 -19.80
C VAL A 345 -16.35 15.07 -19.80
N ILE A 346 -16.56 15.70 -20.95
CA ILE A 346 -17.61 16.69 -21.22
C ILE A 346 -18.23 16.30 -22.55
N ASN A 347 -19.56 16.16 -22.61
CA ASN A 347 -20.29 15.79 -23.83
C ASN A 347 -19.69 14.55 -24.55
N ASN A 348 -19.34 13.51 -23.80
CA ASN A 348 -18.65 12.29 -24.28
C ASN A 348 -17.25 12.49 -24.90
N ARG A 349 -16.71 13.72 -24.91
CA ARG A 349 -15.31 13.98 -25.29
C ARG A 349 -14.43 13.96 -24.06
N LYS A 350 -13.27 13.29 -24.19
CA LYS A 350 -12.28 13.14 -23.11
C LYS A 350 -11.11 14.09 -23.33
N TYR A 351 -10.77 14.82 -22.28
CA TYR A 351 -9.66 15.76 -22.21
C TYR A 351 -8.73 15.39 -21.06
N ASP A 352 -7.45 15.75 -21.18
CA ASP A 352 -6.56 15.78 -20.03
C ASP A 352 -6.64 17.16 -19.38
N GLY A 353 -6.53 17.19 -18.06
CA GLY A 353 -6.70 18.40 -17.28
C GLY A 353 -5.65 18.55 -16.20
N ALA A 354 -5.04 19.73 -16.12
CA ALA A 354 -4.31 20.18 -14.94
C ALA A 354 -5.32 20.78 -13.95
N LEU A 355 -5.63 20.04 -12.88
CA LEU A 355 -6.63 20.41 -11.89
C LEU A 355 -5.98 20.97 -10.62
N HIS A 356 -6.34 22.19 -10.28
CA HIS A 356 -6.04 22.81 -9.00
C HIS A 356 -7.19 22.54 -8.00
N TYR A 357 -6.86 22.12 -6.78
CA TYR A 357 -7.80 22.01 -5.68
C TYR A 357 -7.21 22.58 -4.39
N GLY A 358 -7.86 23.61 -3.83
CA GLY A 358 -7.53 24.20 -2.54
C GLY A 358 -7.59 25.73 -2.53
N SER A 359 -7.08 26.32 -1.45
CA SER A 359 -6.96 27.78 -1.32
C SER A 359 -5.96 28.34 -2.33
N ILE A 360 -6.04 29.63 -2.68
CA ILE A 360 -5.02 30.27 -3.55
C ILE A 360 -4.30 31.35 -2.74
N PRO A 361 -3.21 31.01 -2.01
CA PRO A 361 -2.50 31.93 -1.14
C PRO A 361 -1.99 33.18 -1.87
N THR A 362 -1.56 33.03 -3.12
CA THR A 362 -1.09 34.12 -4.00
C THR A 362 -2.14 35.22 -4.22
N PHE A 363 -3.43 34.93 -4.02
CA PHE A 363 -4.51 35.92 -4.11
C PHE A 363 -5.23 36.17 -2.78
N HIS A 364 -4.64 35.78 -1.65
CA HIS A 364 -5.21 35.91 -0.30
C HIS A 364 -6.61 35.29 -0.12
N GLU A 365 -6.93 34.22 -0.85
CA GLU A 365 -8.23 33.55 -0.75
C GLU A 365 -8.16 32.34 0.20
N SER A 366 -8.95 32.39 1.27
CA SER A 366 -9.08 31.31 2.27
C SER A 366 -10.12 30.25 1.89
N GLN A 367 -11.01 30.54 0.94
CA GLN A 367 -11.99 29.58 0.44
C GLN A 367 -11.35 28.60 -0.55
N LYS A 368 -11.75 27.33 -0.49
CA LYS A 368 -11.27 26.30 -1.40
C LYS A 368 -11.87 26.51 -2.79
N ASN A 369 -11.00 26.60 -3.78
CA ASN A 369 -11.37 26.65 -5.18
C ASN A 369 -11.01 25.35 -5.90
N MET A 370 -11.74 25.04 -6.96
CA MET A 370 -11.39 23.96 -7.87
C MET A 370 -11.44 24.48 -9.30
N GLU A 371 -10.30 24.41 -9.96
CA GLU A 371 -10.12 24.90 -11.32
C GLU A 371 -9.42 23.85 -12.15
N VAL A 372 -9.84 23.66 -13.40
CA VAL A 372 -9.14 22.76 -14.32
C VAL A 372 -8.79 23.48 -15.60
N HIS A 373 -7.52 23.40 -15.99
CA HIS A 373 -7.07 23.77 -17.32
C HIS A 373 -7.07 22.53 -18.20
N LEU A 374 -7.81 22.56 -19.31
CA LEU A 374 -7.80 21.47 -20.28
C LEU A 374 -6.59 21.60 -21.20
N ILE A 375 -5.78 20.55 -21.28
CA ILE A 375 -4.53 20.53 -22.03
C ILE A 375 -4.83 20.33 -23.53
N ASN A 376 -4.06 21.00 -24.39
CA ASN A 376 -4.14 20.91 -25.85
C ASN A 376 -5.52 21.26 -26.44
N THR A 377 -6.27 22.13 -25.76
CA THR A 377 -7.48 22.75 -26.33
C THR A 377 -7.43 24.26 -26.14
N THR A 378 -7.52 24.99 -27.24
CA THR A 378 -7.41 26.46 -27.28
C THR A 378 -8.76 27.13 -27.55
N SER A 379 -9.77 26.37 -27.98
CA SER A 379 -11.08 26.90 -28.36
C SER A 379 -12.21 26.03 -27.81
N PHE A 380 -13.02 26.61 -26.93
CA PHE A 380 -14.30 26.04 -26.52
C PHE A 380 -15.35 26.48 -27.54
N SER A 381 -15.63 25.65 -28.55
CA SER A 381 -16.77 25.88 -29.46
C SER A 381 -18.08 25.27 -28.94
N GLU A 382 -18.02 24.44 -27.90
CA GLU A 382 -19.20 23.86 -27.25
C GLU A 382 -19.48 24.62 -25.95
N VAL A 383 -20.70 25.15 -25.83
CA VAL A 383 -21.15 25.92 -24.66
C VAL A 383 -21.15 25.01 -23.42
N ILE A 384 -20.14 25.14 -22.58
CA ILE A 384 -20.18 24.60 -21.22
C ILE A 384 -21.05 25.57 -20.42
N THR A 385 -22.22 25.11 -20.00
CA THR A 385 -23.14 25.85 -19.14
C THR A 385 -22.98 25.39 -17.69
N GLU A 386 -23.60 26.10 -16.76
CA GLU A 386 -23.69 25.68 -15.35
C GLU A 386 -24.48 24.38 -15.15
N THR A 387 -25.16 23.88 -16.20
CA THR A 387 -25.91 22.62 -16.21
C THR A 387 -25.19 21.49 -16.94
N THR A 388 -24.12 21.77 -17.70
CA THR A 388 -23.36 20.72 -18.39
C THR A 388 -22.66 19.80 -17.38
N PRO A 389 -22.93 18.49 -17.39
CA PRO A 389 -22.25 17.56 -16.51
C PRO A 389 -20.80 17.37 -16.95
N ILE A 390 -19.88 17.60 -16.01
CA ILE A 390 -18.44 17.44 -16.18
C ILE A 390 -18.00 16.28 -15.29
N GLN A 391 -17.66 15.15 -15.90
CA GLN A 391 -17.06 14.04 -15.17
C GLN A 391 -15.57 14.30 -15.00
N VAL A 392 -15.13 14.40 -13.75
CA VAL A 392 -13.74 14.59 -13.38
C VAL A 392 -13.22 13.31 -12.77
N LYS A 393 -12.12 12.80 -13.31
CA LYS A 393 -11.35 11.71 -12.74
C LYS A 393 -9.96 12.20 -12.36
N ILE A 394 -9.72 12.33 -11.06
CA ILE A 394 -8.39 12.61 -10.53
C ILE A 394 -7.49 11.42 -10.87
N GLN A 395 -6.37 11.75 -11.48
CA GLN A 395 -5.34 10.78 -11.82
C GLN A 395 -4.22 10.92 -10.79
N LYS A 396 -3.30 11.88 -10.97
CA LYS A 396 -2.06 11.97 -10.20
C LYS A 396 -2.02 13.21 -9.34
N TYR A 397 -1.41 13.14 -8.16
CA TYR A 397 -0.95 14.33 -7.45
C TYR A 397 0.37 14.79 -8.05
N ILE A 398 0.42 16.04 -8.51
CA ILE A 398 1.61 16.64 -9.11
C ILE A 398 2.45 17.32 -8.02
N ARG A 399 1.86 18.25 -7.27
CA ARG A 399 2.57 19.02 -6.24
C ARG A 399 1.62 19.69 -5.23
N PRO A 400 2.13 20.12 -4.05
CA PRO A 400 1.39 21.01 -3.17
C PRO A 400 1.15 22.39 -3.78
N ILE A 401 0.18 23.12 -3.21
CA ILE A 401 -0.02 24.53 -3.51
C ILE A 401 1.22 25.30 -3.05
N GLN A 402 1.68 26.22 -3.90
CA GLN A 402 2.84 27.05 -3.68
C GLN A 402 2.41 28.52 -3.76
N PHE A 403 3.05 29.35 -2.94
CA PHE A 403 2.96 30.80 -3.07
C PHE A 403 3.99 31.28 -4.10
N PHE A 404 3.62 32.30 -4.87
CA PHE A 404 4.48 32.94 -5.86
C PHE A 404 4.40 34.44 -5.65
N GLU A 405 5.55 35.11 -5.63
CA GLU A 405 5.64 36.56 -5.41
C GLU A 405 5.13 37.37 -6.61
N ASN A 406 5.22 36.80 -7.82
CA ASN A 406 4.80 37.45 -9.05
C ASN A 406 4.03 36.48 -9.97
N THR A 407 3.31 37.04 -10.93
CA THR A 407 2.50 36.27 -11.88
C THR A 407 3.32 35.48 -12.90
N HIS A 408 4.54 35.92 -13.19
CA HIS A 408 5.41 35.25 -14.15
C HIS A 408 5.85 33.88 -13.65
N ASP A 409 6.31 33.79 -12.39
CA ASP A 409 6.72 32.53 -11.76
C ASP A 409 5.55 31.55 -11.63
N LEU A 410 4.36 32.05 -11.33
CA LEU A 410 3.13 31.26 -11.31
C LEU A 410 2.84 30.64 -12.68
N VAL A 411 2.88 31.44 -13.75
CA VAL A 411 2.63 30.95 -15.12
C VAL A 411 3.67 29.93 -15.53
N LYS A 412 4.95 30.19 -15.25
CA LYS A 412 6.04 29.26 -15.52
C LYS A 412 5.81 27.92 -14.82
N GLN A 413 5.51 27.92 -13.52
CA GLN A 413 5.23 26.67 -12.81
C GLN A 413 4.03 25.92 -13.39
N ILE A 414 2.96 26.63 -13.80
CA ILE A 414 1.81 25.99 -14.44
C ILE A 414 2.19 25.34 -15.76
N GLN A 415 3.05 25.98 -16.56
CA GLN A 415 3.57 25.39 -17.79
C GLN A 415 4.41 24.14 -17.52
N ASP A 416 5.28 24.18 -16.51
CA ASP A 416 6.06 23.01 -16.07
C ASP A 416 5.14 21.86 -15.62
N ASP A 417 4.05 22.17 -14.91
CA ASP A 417 3.05 21.18 -14.51
C ASP A 417 2.35 20.57 -15.72
N ILE A 418 1.96 21.39 -16.71
CA ILE A 418 1.32 20.93 -17.95
C ILE A 418 2.26 20.07 -18.78
N ALA A 419 3.54 20.46 -18.89
CA ALA A 419 4.56 19.70 -19.60
C ALA A 419 4.76 18.32 -18.95
N LEU A 420 4.89 18.27 -17.61
CA LEU A 420 5.00 17.02 -16.86
C LEU A 420 3.79 16.09 -17.09
N ILE A 421 2.57 16.63 -17.12
CA ILE A 421 1.35 15.85 -17.39
C ILE A 421 1.35 15.32 -18.83
N THR A 422 1.84 16.12 -19.78
CA THR A 422 1.86 15.78 -21.21
C THR A 422 2.90 14.71 -21.52
N ASP A 423 4.13 14.85 -20.99
CA ASP A 423 5.22 13.89 -21.19
C ASP A 423 4.89 12.52 -20.61
N GLU A 424 4.24 12.48 -19.44
CA GLU A 424 3.75 11.23 -18.86
C GLU A 424 2.77 10.51 -19.78
N ARG A 425 1.93 11.25 -20.52
CA ARG A 425 0.99 10.67 -21.48
C ARG A 425 1.71 10.09 -22.68
N LEU A 426 2.59 10.83 -23.35
CA LEU A 426 3.31 10.35 -24.54
C LEU A 426 4.06 9.05 -24.23
N SER A 427 4.71 9.00 -23.06
CA SER A 427 5.39 7.80 -22.56
C SER A 427 4.46 6.61 -22.26
N SER A 428 3.14 6.80 -22.25
CA SER A 428 2.13 5.77 -21.95
C SER A 428 1.32 5.33 -23.19
N GLN A 429 1.51 5.98 -24.34
CA GLN A 429 0.91 5.61 -25.62
C GLN A 429 1.86 4.78 -26.51
N GLU A 430 3.17 4.78 -26.20
CA GLU A 430 4.20 3.84 -26.69
C GLU A 430 4.32 2.61 -25.77
#